data_AF-A0A7C7DEE3-F1
#
_entry.id   AF-A0A7C7DEE3-F1
#
_cell.length_a   1.000
_cell.length_b   1.000
_cell.length_c   1.000
_cell.angle_alpha   90.00
_cell.angle_beta   90.00
_cell.angle_gamma   90.00
#
_symmetry.space_group_name_H-M   'P 1'
#
loop_
_entity.id
_entity.type
_entity.pdbx_description
1 polymer ?
#
loop_
_entity_poly.entity_id
_entity_poly.type
_entity_poly.pdbx_seq_one_letter_code
_entity_poly.pdbx_strand_id
1 'polypeptide(L)' 'MKRQVRELRLAGFVRGYRKALGFTQAQFAEILGVSQGTVSRIERGMRVRRRTLMSIPDRTLRNIILREVKRA' A
#
# COMPACT_ATOMS: atom_id res chain seq x y z
N MET A 1 5.05 19.92 3.14
CA MET A 1 5.51 19.07 4.27
C MET A 1 4.48 18.01 4.70
N LYS A 2 3.25 18.38 5.12
CA LYS A 2 2.24 17.41 5.60
C LYS A 2 1.96 16.23 4.65
N ARG A 3 2.00 16.47 3.34
CA ARG A 3 1.73 15.46 2.32
C ARG A 3 2.77 14.35 2.29
N GLN A 4 4.06 14.67 2.18
CA GLN A 4 5.16 13.70 2.12
C GLN A 4 5.22 12.79 3.36
N VAL A 5 4.84 13.32 4.53
CA VAL A 5 4.66 12.54 5.76
C VAL A 5 3.59 11.45 5.58
N ARG A 6 2.56 11.70 4.78
CA ARG A 6 1.49 10.73 4.47
C ARG A 6 1.98 9.54 3.68
N GLU A 7 2.68 9.82 2.58
CA GLU A 7 3.17 8.75 1.73
C GLU A 7 4.21 7.88 2.46
N LEU A 8 5.02 8.46 3.35
CA LEU A 8 5.97 7.73 4.20
C LEU A 8 5.27 6.84 5.25
N ARG A 9 4.20 7.32 5.89
CA ARG A 9 3.41 6.49 6.83
C ARG A 9 2.74 5.32 6.13
N LEU A 10 2.11 5.56 4.97
CA LEU A 10 1.53 4.50 4.15
C LEU A 10 2.58 3.47 3.74
N ALA A 11 3.76 3.93 3.33
CA ALA A 11 4.87 3.07 2.95
C ALA A 11 5.29 2.13 4.09
N GLY A 12 5.45 2.69 5.30
CA GLY A 12 5.79 1.92 6.50
C GLY A 12 4.72 0.90 6.86
N PHE A 13 3.45 1.30 6.83
CA PHE A 13 2.31 0.43 7.12
C PHE A 13 2.25 -0.76 6.15
N VAL A 14 2.27 -0.49 4.84
CA VAL A 14 2.14 -1.52 3.81
C VAL A 14 3.32 -2.49 3.86
N ARG A 15 4.54 -1.97 4.03
CA ARG A 15 5.75 -2.79 4.18
C ARG A 15 5.69 -3.66 5.44
N GLY A 16 5.27 -3.08 6.57
CA GLY A 16 5.17 -3.79 7.84
C GLY A 16 4.13 -4.91 7.78
N TYR A 17 2.94 -4.63 7.26
CA TYR A 17 1.87 -5.60 7.10
C TYR A 17 2.29 -6.77 6.19
N ARG A 18 2.91 -6.48 5.04
CA ARG A 18 3.44 -7.50 4.15
C ARG A 18 4.46 -8.40 4.84
N LYS A 19 5.43 -7.82 5.54
CA LYS A 19 6.48 -8.57 6.24
C LYS A 19 5.93 -9.41 7.38
N ALA A 20 4.95 -8.91 8.13
CA ALA A 20 4.30 -9.65 9.21
C ALA A 20 3.59 -10.93 8.69
N LEU A 21 3.13 -10.92 7.45
CA LEU A 21 2.53 -12.07 6.78
C LEU A 21 3.54 -12.96 6.03
N GLY A 22 4.84 -12.64 6.07
CA GLY A 22 5.88 -13.44 5.42
C GLY A 22 5.92 -13.34 3.88
N PHE A 23 5.21 -12.38 3.29
CA PHE A 23 5.11 -12.30 1.83
C PHE A 23 6.25 -11.49 1.18
N THR A 24 6.71 -11.96 0.02
CA THR A 24 7.50 -11.14 -0.92
C THR A 24 6.62 -10.02 -1.52
N GLN A 25 7.25 -9.00 -2.12
CA GLN A 25 6.48 -7.95 -2.81
C GLN A 25 5.64 -8.49 -3.98
N ALA A 26 6.09 -9.57 -4.64
CA ALA A 26 5.37 -10.19 -5.74
C ALA A 26 4.10 -10.90 -5.25
N GLN A 27 4.23 -11.79 -4.27
CA GLN A 27 3.09 -12.47 -3.64
C GLN A 27 2.08 -11.49 -3.06
N PHE A 28 2.56 -10.42 -2.41
CA PHE A 28 1.68 -9.42 -1.86
C PHE A 28 0.97 -8.61 -2.96
N ALA A 29 1.61 -8.39 -4.10
CA ALA A 29 0.99 -7.74 -5.24
C ALA A 29 -0.13 -8.59 -5.86
N GLU A 30 0.06 -9.91 -5.94
CA GLU A 30 -0.97 -10.87 -6.37
C GLU A 30 -2.19 -10.82 -5.45
N ILE A 31 -1.99 -10.85 -4.13
CA ILE A 31 -3.06 -10.70 -3.13
C ILE A 31 -3.81 -9.37 -3.32
N LEU A 32 -3.07 -8.29 -3.56
CA LEU A 32 -3.64 -6.97 -3.77
C LEU A 32 -4.23 -6.76 -5.17
N GLY A 33 -4.08 -7.68 -6.11
CA GLY A 33 -4.53 -7.51 -7.49
C GLY A 33 -3.85 -6.32 -8.20
N VAL A 34 -2.57 -6.06 -7.91
CA VAL A 34 -1.77 -4.99 -8.55
C VAL A 34 -0.43 -5.55 -9.03
N SER A 35 0.35 -4.76 -9.79
CA SER A 35 1.71 -5.15 -10.16
C SER A 35 2.70 -5.03 -8.98
N GLN A 36 3.74 -5.87 -8.96
CA GLN A 36 4.82 -5.76 -7.97
C GLN A 36 5.46 -4.37 -7.94
N GLY A 37 5.64 -3.74 -9.11
CA GLY A 37 6.15 -2.37 -9.20
C GLY A 37 5.25 -1.32 -8.53
N THR A 38 3.94 -1.61 -8.40
CA THR A 38 3.01 -0.77 -7.63
C THR A 38 3.24 -0.92 -6.13
N VAL A 39 3.44 -2.14 -5.63
CA VAL A 39 3.82 -2.38 -4.23
C VAL A 39 5.15 -1.70 -3.92
N SER A 40 6.16 -1.85 -4.78
CA SER A 40 7.46 -1.17 -4.63
C SER A 40 7.32 0.35 -4.57
N ARG A 41 6.50 0.96 -5.44
CA ARG A 41 6.22 2.41 -5.38
C ARG A 41 5.59 2.81 -4.04
N ILE A 42 4.56 2.08 -3.59
CA ILE A 42 3.91 2.34 -2.29
C ILE A 42 4.96 2.28 -1.17
N GLU A 43 5.73 1.20 -1.10
CA GLU A 43 6.69 0.96 -0.01
C GLU A 43 7.89 1.91 -0.02
N ARG A 44 8.13 2.64 -1.12
CA ARG A 44 9.13 3.71 -1.19
C ARG A 44 8.56 5.10 -0.85
N GLY A 45 7.28 5.19 -0.48
CA GLY A 45 6.60 6.46 -0.25
C GLY A 45 6.38 7.25 -1.54
N MET A 46 6.37 6.59 -2.69
CA MET A 46 6.07 7.25 -3.95
C MET A 46 4.58 7.53 -4.04
N ARG A 47 4.24 8.62 -4.73
CA ARG A 47 2.86 8.96 -5.01
C ARG A 47 2.20 7.85 -5.84
N VAL A 48 1.05 7.38 -5.37
CA VAL A 48 0.21 6.39 -6.05
C VAL A 48 -1.16 7.00 -6.29
N ARG A 49 -1.74 6.74 -7.46
CA ARG A 49 -3.06 7.30 -7.80
C ARG A 49 -4.12 6.58 -6.96
N ARG A 50 -5.13 7.33 -6.47
CA ARG A 50 -6.25 6.75 -5.71
C ARG A 50 -6.92 5.59 -6.46
N ARG A 51 -7.03 5.66 -7.79
CA ARG A 51 -7.55 4.58 -8.64
C ARG A 51 -6.81 3.25 -8.45
N THR A 52 -5.50 3.32 -8.20
CA THR A 52 -4.63 2.15 -8.01
C THR A 52 -4.87 1.50 -6.65
N LEU A 53 -5.28 2.28 -5.63
CA LEU A 53 -5.71 1.71 -4.35
C LEU A 53 -7.14 1.14 -4.46
N MET A 54 -7.98 1.72 -5.32
CA MET A 54 -9.34 1.24 -5.57
C MET A 54 -9.39 -0.06 -6.38
N SER A 55 -8.35 -0.37 -7.16
CA SER A 55 -8.26 -1.63 -7.90
C SER A 55 -7.95 -2.84 -7.03
N ILE A 56 -7.68 -2.64 -5.73
CA ILE A 56 -7.47 -3.76 -4.79
C ILE A 56 -8.78 -4.53 -4.65
N PRO A 57 -8.84 -5.81 -5.08
CA PRO A 57 -10.09 -6.60 -5.06
C PRO A 57 -10.56 -6.87 -3.64
N ASP A 58 -9.62 -7.24 -2.76
CA ASP A 58 -9.91 -7.51 -1.36
C ASP A 58 -10.40 -6.23 -0.66
N ARG A 59 -11.69 -6.23 -0.29
CA ARG A 59 -12.36 -5.07 0.31
C ARG A 59 -11.79 -4.75 1.69
N THR A 60 -11.34 -5.75 2.44
CA THR A 60 -10.78 -5.59 3.78
C THR A 60 -9.41 -4.90 3.70
N LEU A 61 -8.50 -5.43 2.89
CA LEU A 61 -7.18 -4.86 2.63
C LEU A 61 -7.28 -3.47 2.03
N ARG A 62 -8.19 -3.26 1.05
CA ARG A 62 -8.46 -1.94 0.49
C ARG A 62 -8.88 -0.94 1.57
N ASN A 63 -9.80 -1.32 2.45
CA ASN A 63 -10.28 -0.43 3.52
C ASN A 63 -9.19 -0.13 4.55
N ILE A 64 -8.39 -1.13 4.93
CA ILE A 64 -7.26 -0.97 5.85
C ILE A 64 -6.25 0.03 5.28
N ILE A 65 -5.83 -0.16 4.03
CA ILE A 65 -4.88 0.71 3.33
C ILE A 65 -5.46 2.13 3.18
N LEU A 66 -6.74 2.27 2.79
CA LEU A 66 -7.39 3.57 2.65
C LEU A 66 -7.58 4.32 3.97
N ARG A 67 -7.80 3.60 5.09
CA ARG A 67 -7.85 4.21 6.43
C ARG A 67 -6.51 4.84 6.78
N GLU A 68 -5.41 4.17 6.46
CA GLU A 68 -4.08 4.69 6.75
C GLU A 68 -3.75 5.94 5.92
N VAL A 69 -4.20 5.99 4.66
CA VAL A 69 -4.11 7.20 3.82
C VAL A 69 -4.87 8.39 4.41
N LYS A 70 -5.98 8.17 5.13
CA LYS A 70 -6.78 9.23 5.75
C LYS A 70 -6.21 9.71 7.09
N ARG A 71 -5.52 8.83 7.82
CA ARG A 71 -4.94 9.10 9.15
C ARG A 71 -3.60 9.82 9.08
N ALA A 72 -2.90 9.67 7.96
CA ALA A 72 -1.70 10.41 7.66
C ALA A 72 -2.07 11.80 7.10
#